data_AF-A0A6J6AU30-F1
#
_entry.id   AF-A0A6J6AU30-F1
#
_cell.length_a   1.000
_cell.length_b   1.000
_cell.length_c   1.000
_cell.angle_alpha   90.00
_cell.angle_beta   90.00
_cell.angle_gamma   90.00
#
_symmetry.space_group_name_H-M   'P 1'
#
loop_
_entity.id
_entity.type
_entity.pdbx_description
1 polymer ?
#
loop_
_entity_poly.entity_id
_entity_poly.type
_entity_poly.pdbx_seq_one_letter_code
_entity_poly.pdbx_strand_id
1 'polypeptide(L)'
;MFFDIGAGEVLGLAILGMMLVGPERLPKLAVEAAQWVKKLRGLASTATAELRENLGPGFEDLQPKDLNPKTFMKKQVADLLDEGTAKPKANRPKAMIDPDLL
;
A
#
# COMPACT_ATOMS: atom_id res chain seq x y z
N MET A 1 -1.43 7.80 -23.62
CA MET A 1 -2.50 6.93 -24.16
C MET A 1 -3.82 7.08 -23.40
N PHE A 2 -3.85 7.21 -22.06
CA PHE A 2 -5.12 7.46 -21.33
C PHE A 2 -5.57 8.94 -21.27
N PHE A 3 -4.69 9.87 -21.67
CA PHE A 3 -4.96 11.32 -21.60
C PHE A 3 -5.60 11.90 -22.88
N ASP A 4 -5.83 11.08 -23.90
CA ASP A 4 -6.48 11.48 -25.14
C ASP A 4 -8.02 11.48 -25.04
N ILE A 5 -8.57 11.25 -23.82
CA ILE A 5 -10.02 11.23 -23.57
C ILE A 5 -10.58 12.67 -23.67
N GLY A 6 -11.28 12.95 -24.76
CA GLY A 6 -11.99 14.20 -25.00
C GLY A 6 -13.35 14.28 -24.30
N ALA A 7 -13.93 15.48 -24.25
CA ALA A 7 -15.24 15.71 -23.64
C ALA A 7 -16.36 14.82 -24.23
N GLY A 8 -16.29 14.53 -25.54
CA GLY A 8 -17.24 13.64 -26.21
C GLY A 8 -17.13 12.18 -25.76
N GLU A 9 -15.92 11.69 -25.53
CA GLU A 9 -15.68 10.32 -25.05
C GLU A 9 -16.13 10.17 -23.60
N VAL A 10 -15.90 11.17 -22.74
CA VAL A 10 -16.45 11.19 -21.37
C VAL A 10 -17.97 11.11 -21.40
N LEU A 11 -18.63 11.89 -22.27
CA LEU A 11 -20.08 11.85 -22.41
C LEU A 11 -20.56 10.47 -22.92
N GLY A 12 -19.87 9.88 -23.89
CA GLY A 12 -20.15 8.54 -24.39
C GLY A 12 -20.04 7.48 -23.31
N LEU A 13 -19.00 7.52 -22.48
CA LEU A 13 -18.82 6.62 -21.34
C LEU A 13 -19.91 6.82 -20.27
N ALA A 14 -20.33 8.07 -20.02
CA ALA A 14 -21.41 8.36 -19.09
C ALA A 14 -22.74 7.75 -19.58
N ILE A 15 -23.06 7.90 -20.87
CA ILE A 15 -24.25 7.29 -21.48
C ILE A 15 -24.17 5.76 -21.41
N LEU A 16 -23.02 5.18 -21.77
CA LEU A 16 -22.81 3.74 -21.73
C LEU A 16 -22.94 3.19 -20.31
N GLY A 17 -22.35 3.87 -19.32
CA GLY A 17 -22.50 3.54 -17.90
C GLY A 17 -23.96 3.60 -17.44
N MET A 18 -24.70 4.64 -17.85
CA MET A 18 -26.13 4.77 -17.56
C MET A 18 -26.94 3.64 -18.21
N MET A 19 -26.59 3.18 -19.40
CA MET A 19 -27.29 2.07 -20.07
C MET A 19 -27.02 0.72 -19.38
N LEU A 20 -25.77 0.43 -19.04
CA LEU A 20 -25.38 -0.85 -18.42
C LEU A 20 -25.94 -1.00 -17.00
N VAL A 21 -25.86 0.07 -16.22
CA VAL A 21 -26.15 0.04 -14.78
C VAL A 21 -27.54 0.62 -14.48
N GLY A 22 -27.96 1.62 -15.24
CA GLY A 22 -29.15 2.42 -14.98
C GLY A 22 -28.80 3.78 -14.36
N PRO A 23 -29.42 4.89 -14.80
CA PRO A 23 -29.14 6.25 -14.29
C PRO A 23 -29.48 6.39 -12.80
N GLU A 24 -30.50 5.69 -12.32
CA GLU A 24 -30.91 5.70 -10.90
C GLU A 24 -29.95 4.94 -9.98
N ARG A 25 -29.23 3.95 -10.52
CA ARG A 25 -28.37 3.06 -9.72
C ARG A 25 -26.93 3.55 -9.65
N LEU A 26 -26.47 4.24 -10.70
CA LEU A 26 -25.10 4.78 -10.77
C LEU A 26 -24.71 5.65 -9.56
N PRO A 27 -25.50 6.66 -9.14
CA PRO A 27 -25.14 7.50 -8.00
C PRO A 27 -25.00 6.69 -6.71
N LYS A 28 -25.90 5.71 -6.51
CA LYS A 28 -25.87 4.82 -5.34
C LYS A 28 -24.60 3.97 -5.32
N LEU A 29 -24.25 3.33 -6.45
CA LEU A 29 -23.03 2.53 -6.55
C LEU A 29 -21.76 3.37 -6.34
N ALA A 30 -21.73 4.60 -6.87
CA ALA A 30 -20.60 5.50 -6.66
C ALA A 30 -20.40 5.83 -5.17
N VAL A 31 -21.49 6.10 -4.45
CA VAL A 31 -21.45 6.34 -2.99
C VAL A 31 -21.00 5.09 -2.24
N GLU A 32 -21.52 3.92 -2.58
CA GLU A 32 -21.13 2.65 -1.95
C GLU A 32 -19.64 2.35 -2.17
N ALA A 33 -19.14 2.54 -3.40
CA ALA A 33 -17.72 2.39 -3.71
C ALA A 33 -16.85 3.38 -2.93
N ALA A 34 -17.26 4.65 -2.84
CA ALA A 34 -16.55 5.65 -2.05
C ALA A 34 -16.49 5.28 -0.56
N GLN A 35 -17.60 4.76 -0.01
CA GLN A 35 -17.64 4.27 1.37
C GLN A 35 -16.72 3.07 1.57
N TRP A 36 -16.66 2.13 0.61
CA TRP A 36 -15.75 0.99 0.66
C TRP A 36 -14.30 1.44 0.64
N VAL A 37 -13.93 2.37 -0.25
CA VAL A 37 -12.57 2.94 -0.30
C VAL A 37 -12.22 3.61 1.04
N LYS A 38 -13.14 4.37 1.63
CA LYS A 38 -12.93 5.01 2.94
C LYS A 38 -12.71 3.97 4.03
N LYS A 39 -13.50 2.90 4.05
CA LYS A 39 -13.35 1.79 5.02
C LYS A 39 -12.01 1.09 4.85
N LEU A 40 -11.64 0.72 3.62
CA LEU A 40 -10.34 0.09 3.32
C LEU A 40 -9.17 0.97 3.76
N ARG A 41 -9.24 2.28 3.50
CA ARG A 41 -8.21 3.22 3.94
C ARG A 41 -8.15 3.33 5.47
N GLY A 42 -9.30 3.31 6.15
CA GLY A 42 -9.37 3.25 7.61
C GLY A 42 -8.69 2.00 8.15
N LEU A 43 -9.07 0.82 7.66
CA LEU A 43 -8.50 -0.47 8.06
C LEU A 43 -6.98 -0.53 7.86
N ALA A 44 -6.50 -0.10 6.69
CA ALA A 44 -5.07 -0.05 6.42
C ALA A 44 -4.33 0.89 7.38
N SER A 45 -4.93 2.03 7.73
CA SER A 45 -4.33 3.00 8.66
C SER A 45 -4.29 2.45 10.08
N THR A 46 -5.37 1.82 10.55
CA THR A 46 -5.44 1.18 11.87
C THR A 46 -4.43 0.05 12.00
N ALA A 47 -4.39 -0.88 11.04
CA ALA A 47 -3.43 -1.98 11.07
C ALA A 47 -1.98 -1.47 11.11
N THR A 48 -1.67 -0.42 10.32
CA THR A 48 -0.34 0.21 10.34
C THR A 48 -0.02 0.83 11.70
N ALA A 49 -1.01 1.47 12.35
CA ALA A 49 -0.83 2.03 13.69
C ALA A 49 -0.55 0.93 14.73
N GLU A 50 -1.31 -0.17 14.69
CA GLU A 50 -1.11 -1.32 15.59
C GLU A 50 0.25 -1.99 15.37
N LEU A 51 0.69 -2.14 14.13
CA LEU A 51 2.02 -2.67 13.79
C LEU A 51 3.14 -1.78 14.33
N ARG A 52 2.98 -0.46 14.21
CA ARG A 52 3.94 0.52 14.74
C ARG A 52 4.04 0.48 16.26
N GLU A 53 2.92 0.32 16.95
CA GLU A 53 2.87 0.30 18.42
C GLU A 53 3.45 -1.00 19.00
N ASN A 54 3.29 -2.14 18.31
CA ASN A 54 3.66 -3.45 18.84
C ASN A 54 5.02 -4.01 18.35
N LEU A 55 5.59 -3.54 17.23
CA LEU A 55 6.80 -4.15 16.63
C LEU A 55 8.14 -3.51 17.04
N GLY A 56 8.14 -2.38 17.77
CA GLY A 56 9.37 -1.79 18.29
C GLY A 56 10.28 -1.10 17.25
N PRO A 57 11.45 -0.59 17.68
CA PRO A 57 12.29 0.34 16.91
C PRO A 57 12.77 -0.30 15.60
N GLY A 58 12.38 0.30 14.46
CA GLY A 58 12.56 -0.23 13.10
C GLY A 58 11.31 -0.07 12.22
N PHE A 59 10.14 0.12 12.82
CA PHE A 59 8.85 0.35 12.12
C PHE A 59 8.18 1.70 12.46
N GLU A 60 8.83 2.54 13.28
CA GLU A 60 8.34 3.86 13.69
C GLU A 60 8.19 4.85 12.53
N ASP A 61 8.91 4.63 11.41
CA ASP A 61 8.87 5.49 10.23
C ASP A 61 7.92 5.02 9.11
N LEU A 62 7.07 4.01 9.37
CA LEU A 62 6.07 3.58 8.41
C LEU A 62 4.94 4.60 8.29
N GLN A 63 5.05 5.48 7.30
CA GLN A 63 3.99 6.41 6.94
C GLN A 63 2.91 5.67 6.13
N PRO A 64 1.60 5.91 6.36
CA PRO A 64 0.52 5.35 5.55
C PRO A 64 0.58 5.69 4.04
N LYS A 65 1.49 6.59 3.67
CA LYS A 65 1.78 7.02 2.29
C LYS A 65 2.91 6.19 1.64
N ASP A 66 3.70 5.47 2.44
CA ASP A 66 4.75 4.54 2.00
C ASP A 66 4.23 3.12 1.70
N LEU A 67 2.98 2.84 2.01
CA LEU A 67 2.29 1.61 1.57
C LEU A 67 2.04 1.55 0.04
N ASN A 68 2.51 2.55 -0.70
CA ASN A 68 2.63 2.47 -2.14
C ASN A 68 3.90 1.66 -2.45
N PRO A 69 3.81 0.46 -3.06
CA PRO A 69 4.93 -0.49 -3.13
C PRO A 69 6.18 0.10 -3.77
N LYS A 70 6.02 1.06 -4.69
CA LYS A 70 7.13 1.77 -5.32
C LYS A 70 7.90 2.67 -4.36
N THR A 71 7.23 3.29 -3.40
CA THR A 71 7.86 4.19 -2.41
C THR A 71 8.52 3.38 -1.30
N PHE A 72 7.90 2.28 -0.86
CA PHE A 72 8.48 1.33 0.10
C PHE A 72 9.79 0.72 -0.42
N MET A 73 9.76 0.21 -1.67
CA MET A 73 10.94 -0.31 -2.35
C MET A 73 12.01 0.77 -2.54
N LYS A 74 11.62 2.01 -2.87
CA LYS A 74 12.57 3.11 -3.01
C LYS A 74 13.23 3.47 -1.67
N LYS A 75 12.48 3.44 -0.56
CA LYS A 75 13.05 3.66 0.78
C LYS A 75 13.99 2.51 1.18
N GLN A 76 13.60 1.25 1.00
CA GLN A 76 14.48 0.10 1.27
C GLN A 76 15.73 0.09 0.37
N VAL A 77 15.59 0.39 -0.92
CA VAL A 77 16.72 0.47 -1.85
C VAL A 77 17.61 1.68 -1.55
N ALA A 78 17.04 2.83 -1.18
CA ALA A 78 17.81 3.98 -0.76
C ALA A 78 18.56 3.71 0.55
N ASP A 79 17.93 3.04 1.52
CA ASP A 79 18.55 2.63 2.80
C ASP A 79 19.72 1.65 2.56
N LEU A 80 19.53 0.69 1.64
CA LEU A 80 20.58 -0.24 1.20
C LEU A 80 21.71 0.43 0.39
N LEU A 81 21.40 1.50 -0.35
CA LEU A 81 22.39 2.27 -1.13
C LEU A 81 23.15 3.26 -0.24
N ASP A 82 22.50 3.82 0.79
CA ASP A 82 23.10 4.71 1.78
C ASP A 82 23.99 3.93 2.78
N GLU A 83 23.68 2.65 3.05
CA GLU A 83 24.60 1.68 3.69
C GLU A 83 25.84 1.33 2.83
N GLY A 84 26.02 1.94 1.66
CA GLY A 84 27.17 1.76 0.77
C GLY A 84 28.52 2.28 1.29
N THR A 85 28.57 2.95 2.45
CA THR A 85 29.83 3.36 3.09
C THR A 85 29.91 3.05 4.59
N ALA A 86 29.64 1.82 5.02
CA ALA A 86 30.29 1.26 6.22
C ALA A 86 30.08 -0.26 6.34
N LYS A 87 31.15 -1.01 6.03
CA LYS A 87 31.58 -2.36 6.48
C LYS A 87 30.50 -3.40 6.90
N PRO A 88 30.63 -4.65 6.43
CA PRO A 88 29.60 -5.69 6.56
C PRO A 88 29.44 -6.15 8.02
N LYS A 89 28.22 -6.05 8.56
CA LYS A 89 27.79 -6.90 9.68
C LYS A 89 26.91 -8.02 9.15
N ALA A 90 27.56 -9.10 8.73
CA ALA A 90 26.92 -10.38 8.54
C ALA A 90 26.42 -10.88 9.90
N ASN A 91 25.19 -10.53 10.26
CA ASN A 91 24.52 -11.10 11.42
C ASN A 91 23.98 -12.48 11.03
N ARG A 92 24.87 -13.48 10.94
CA ARG A 92 24.44 -14.88 10.85
C ARG A 92 23.84 -15.24 12.20
N PRO A 93 22.57 -15.66 12.29
CA PRO A 93 22.06 -16.22 13.52
C PRO A 93 22.91 -17.46 13.86
N LYS A 94 23.61 -17.40 15.00
CA LYS A 94 24.31 -18.54 15.57
C LYS A 94 23.22 -19.53 15.97
N ALA A 95 22.99 -20.55 15.14
CA ALA A 95 22.21 -21.71 15.54
C ALA A 95 22.91 -22.33 16.75
N MET A 96 22.36 -22.10 17.94
CA MET A 96 22.73 -22.78 19.16
C MET A 96 22.11 -24.17 19.05
N ILE A 97 22.86 -25.12 18.51
CA ILE A 97 22.53 -26.54 18.65
C ILE A 97 23.05 -26.92 20.03
N ASP A 98 22.12 -27.10 20.97
CA ASP A 98 22.41 -27.55 22.32
C ASP A 98 23.13 -28.91 22.24
N PRO A 99 24.31 -29.06 22.86
CA PRO A 99 25.06 -30.31 22.86
C PRO A 99 24.47 -31.39 23.78
N ASP A 100 23.29 -31.18 24.36
CA ASP A 100 22.62 -32.12 25.29
C ASP A 100 21.50 -32.95 24.62
N LEU A 101 21.53 -33.12 23.30
CA LEU A 101 20.53 -33.90 22.55
C LEU A 101 21.08 -35.13 21.79
N LEU A 102 22.21 -35.70 22.25
CA LEU A 102 22.67 -37.04 21.84
C LEU A 102 22.75 -37.99 23.03
#